data_AF-A0A1H2LMV8-F1
#
_entry.id   AF-A0A1H2LMV8-F1
#
_cell.length_a   1.000
_cell.length_b   1.000
_cell.length_c   1.000
_cell.angle_alpha   90.00
_cell.angle_beta   90.00
_cell.angle_gamma   90.00
#
_symmetry.space_group_name_H-M   'P 1'
#
loop_
_entity.id
_entity.type
_entity.pdbx_description
1 polymer ?
#
loop_
_entity_poly.entity_id
_entity_poly.type
_entity_poly.pdbx_seq_one_letter_code
_entity_poly.pdbx_strand_id
1 'polypeptide(L)'
;MIINRANLQLLFTGYKAAFQNAFAGIQPDYAPFVLDVPSTTGKETYPWLGQTTGFREWIGDRVIQNLALHDYTIKNKTFENTVGVPRENIEDDSYGVFSPLMAQLGQDAAEHPGSLVYDLLSNGFTLPCYDGQNFFDTDHPVTNKAGAEVSKSNFQGGSGTPWFILDTSRVIRPIILQRRRNYQFVSMDQERDENVFMRKEYVYGADGRLNAGFGLWQLAYASRETLDATAFNDVFASMQTMTGDRDRKLGIRPRLLVVPPTLREQALEIVQAERGANGSTNINRNAVDVLVTPWL
;
A
#
# COMPACT_ATOMS: atom_id res chain seq x y z
N MET A 1 28.07 -19.81 25.45
CA MET A 1 27.17 -19.54 26.59
C MET A 1 26.64 -20.84 27.19
N ILE A 2 26.53 -20.93 28.53
CA ILE A 2 25.85 -22.06 29.19
C ILE A 2 24.35 -21.96 28.90
N ILE A 3 23.75 -23.01 28.33
CA ILE A 3 22.30 -23.07 28.15
C ILE A 3 21.64 -23.23 29.51
N ASN A 4 20.90 -22.22 29.91
CA ASN A 4 20.02 -22.24 31.05
C ASN A 4 18.93 -21.18 30.86
N ARG A 5 17.88 -21.26 31.68
CA ARG A 5 16.72 -20.37 31.57
C ARG A 5 17.07 -18.88 31.65
N ALA A 6 18.00 -18.48 32.52
CA ALA A 6 18.35 -17.08 32.69
C ALA A 6 19.06 -16.52 31.44
N ASN A 7 19.99 -17.29 30.90
CA ASN A 7 20.75 -16.94 29.71
C ASN A 7 19.89 -16.89 28.44
N LEU A 8 19.00 -17.88 28.26
CA LEU A 8 18.04 -17.89 27.15
C LEU A 8 17.07 -16.70 27.23
N GLN A 9 16.62 -16.32 28.42
CA GLN A 9 15.75 -15.16 28.61
C GLN A 9 16.45 -13.82 28.28
N LEU A 10 17.73 -13.69 28.63
CA LEU A 10 18.54 -12.53 28.25
C LEU A 10 18.71 -12.47 26.72
N LEU A 11 19.02 -13.61 26.09
CA LEU A 11 19.16 -13.72 24.64
C LEU A 11 17.86 -13.33 23.93
N PHE A 12 16.73 -13.88 24.36
CA PHE A 12 15.40 -13.53 23.84
C PHE A 12 15.11 -12.03 23.96
N THR A 13 15.46 -11.42 25.10
CA THR A 13 15.26 -9.98 25.29
C THR A 13 16.08 -9.16 24.30
N GLY A 14 17.34 -9.55 24.05
CA GLY A 14 18.21 -8.94 23.05
C GLY A 14 17.69 -9.11 21.63
N TYR A 15 17.27 -10.31 21.26
CA TYR A 15 16.69 -10.62 19.95
C TYR A 15 15.38 -9.87 19.70
N LYS A 16 14.48 -9.83 20.69
CA LYS A 16 13.25 -9.05 20.62
C LYS A 16 13.53 -7.56 20.44
N ALA A 17 14.53 -7.02 21.15
CA ALA A 17 14.94 -5.63 20.97
C ALA A 17 15.50 -5.37 19.57
N ALA A 18 16.33 -6.28 19.03
CA ALA A 18 16.85 -6.18 17.67
C ALA A 18 15.73 -6.18 16.62
N PHE A 19 14.76 -7.09 16.75
CA PHE A 19 13.56 -7.12 15.92
C PHE A 19 12.78 -5.81 16.00
N GLN A 20 12.47 -5.33 17.21
CA GLN A 20 11.65 -4.13 17.41
C GLN A 20 12.33 -2.87 16.86
N ASN A 21 13.64 -2.75 17.04
CA ASN A 21 14.41 -1.62 16.55
C ASN A 21 14.43 -1.59 15.02
N ALA A 22 14.65 -2.74 14.37
CA ALA A 22 14.62 -2.83 12.91
C ALA A 22 13.21 -2.56 12.36
N PHE A 23 12.19 -3.17 12.97
CA PHE A 23 10.79 -2.95 12.58
C PHE A 23 10.39 -1.47 12.66
N ALA A 24 10.76 -0.77 13.73
CA ALA A 24 10.45 0.65 13.91
C ALA A 24 11.32 1.57 13.04
N GLY A 25 12.48 1.10 12.58
CA GLY A 25 13.40 1.86 11.73
C GLY A 25 12.92 2.03 10.29
N ILE A 26 12.01 1.18 9.81
CA ILE A 26 11.46 1.25 8.46
C ILE A 26 10.38 2.33 8.39
N GLN A 27 10.54 3.26 7.46
CA GLN A 27 9.55 4.26 7.10
C GLN A 27 8.90 3.85 5.78
N PRO A 28 7.67 3.32 5.79
CA PRO A 28 7.07 2.80 4.58
C PRO A 28 6.70 3.92 3.60
N ASP A 29 7.28 3.86 2.42
CA ASP A 29 7.10 4.84 1.35
C ASP A 29 5.68 4.81 0.74
N TYR A 30 4.92 3.73 0.96
CA TYR A 30 3.53 3.60 0.54
C TYR A 30 2.53 4.38 1.41
N ALA A 31 2.93 4.79 2.61
CA ALA A 31 2.04 5.44 3.58
C ALA A 31 1.24 6.64 3.03
N PRO A 32 1.79 7.51 2.14
CA PRO A 32 1.06 8.64 1.60
C PRO A 32 -0.17 8.27 0.76
N PHE A 33 -0.25 7.09 0.16
CA PHE A 33 -1.37 6.70 -0.72
C PHE A 33 -2.19 5.52 -0.19
N VAL A 34 -2.04 5.19 1.08
CA VAL A 34 -2.75 4.11 1.76
C VAL A 34 -3.62 4.62 2.89
N LEU A 35 -4.88 4.16 2.95
CA LEU A 35 -5.76 4.34 4.08
C LEU A 35 -5.59 3.15 5.01
N ASP A 36 -4.94 3.35 6.15
CA ASP A 36 -4.82 2.32 7.19
C ASP A 36 -6.14 2.17 7.95
N VAL A 37 -6.67 0.94 8.02
CA VAL A 37 -7.96 0.64 8.65
C VAL A 37 -7.77 -0.50 9.65
N PRO A 38 -8.16 -0.31 10.93
CA PRO A 38 -8.18 -1.41 11.89
C PRO A 38 -9.29 -2.41 11.53
N SER A 39 -8.99 -3.70 11.62
CA SER A 39 -9.97 -4.78 11.41
C SER A 39 -10.18 -5.60 12.67
N THR A 40 -11.45 -5.94 12.91
CA THR A 40 -11.88 -6.71 14.08
C THR A 40 -12.50 -8.05 13.72
N THR A 41 -12.73 -8.32 12.43
CA THR A 41 -13.33 -9.58 11.94
C THR A 41 -12.43 -10.33 10.93
N GLY A 42 -12.92 -11.44 10.36
CA GLY A 42 -12.18 -12.20 9.35
C GLY A 42 -12.12 -11.52 7.97
N LYS A 43 -13.02 -10.57 7.71
CA LYS A 43 -13.16 -9.80 6.48
C LYS A 43 -13.93 -8.52 6.78
N GLU A 44 -13.51 -7.37 6.28
CA GLU A 44 -14.33 -6.15 6.40
C GLU A 44 -14.99 -5.84 5.07
N THR A 45 -16.24 -5.43 5.12
CA THR A 45 -17.00 -4.96 3.96
C THR A 45 -17.03 -3.44 3.97
N TYR A 46 -16.82 -2.83 2.82
CA TYR A 46 -16.70 -1.39 2.64
C TYR A 46 -17.87 -0.85 1.79
N PRO A 47 -19.10 -0.84 2.33
CA PRO A 47 -20.29 -0.47 1.56
C PRO A 47 -20.33 1.01 1.18
N TRP A 48 -19.48 1.81 1.82
CA TRP A 48 -19.32 3.24 1.53
C TRP A 48 -18.46 3.54 0.31
N LEU A 49 -17.71 2.56 -0.22
CA LEU A 49 -16.98 2.78 -1.47
C LEU A 49 -17.98 3.04 -2.61
N GLY A 50 -17.68 4.02 -3.47
CA GLY A 50 -18.61 4.52 -4.48
C GLY A 50 -19.58 5.59 -3.97
N GLN A 51 -19.72 5.77 -2.65
CA GLN A 51 -20.58 6.80 -2.10
C GLN A 51 -19.86 8.15 -2.03
N THR A 52 -20.51 9.22 -2.51
CA THR A 52 -20.00 10.58 -2.32
C THR A 52 -20.93 11.39 -1.43
N THR A 53 -20.37 12.10 -0.45
CA THR A 53 -21.12 13.01 0.43
C THR A 53 -20.87 14.45 0.02
N GLY A 54 -21.91 15.28 0.01
CA GLY A 54 -21.80 16.69 -0.38
C GLY A 54 -22.59 17.62 0.52
N PHE A 55 -22.04 18.79 0.80
CA PHE A 55 -22.80 19.88 1.42
C PHE A 55 -23.74 20.49 0.39
N ARG A 56 -24.96 20.81 0.83
CA ARG A 56 -25.93 21.59 0.09
C ARG A 56 -26.34 22.78 0.94
N GLU A 57 -26.81 23.83 0.28
CA GLU A 57 -27.47 24.91 0.99
C GLU A 57 -28.67 24.38 1.79
N TRP A 58 -28.81 24.90 3.01
CA TRP A 58 -29.85 24.48 3.93
C TRP A 58 -31.17 25.17 3.55
N ILE A 59 -31.93 24.51 2.68
CA ILE A 59 -33.28 24.95 2.27
C ILE A 59 -34.24 23.81 2.57
N GLY A 60 -35.17 24.05 3.50
CA GLY A 60 -36.14 23.07 4.00
C GLY A 60 -35.57 22.06 5.01
N ASP A 61 -36.23 20.91 5.12
CA ASP A 61 -35.79 19.81 5.97
C ASP A 61 -34.51 19.14 5.44
N ARG A 62 -33.82 18.42 6.32
CA ARG A 62 -32.63 17.65 5.95
C ARG A 62 -32.99 16.64 4.86
N VAL A 63 -32.31 16.73 3.72
CA VAL A 63 -32.38 15.69 2.69
C VAL A 63 -31.30 14.64 2.96
N ILE A 64 -31.75 13.41 3.23
CA ILE A 64 -30.88 12.26 3.40
C ILE A 64 -30.33 11.86 2.03
N GLN A 65 -29.01 11.79 1.92
CA GLN A 65 -28.36 11.28 0.71
C GLN A 65 -28.52 9.77 0.73
N ASN A 66 -29.27 9.22 -0.22
CA ASN A 66 -29.49 7.78 -0.33
C ASN A 66 -28.25 7.18 -0.99
N LEU A 67 -27.45 6.46 -0.22
CA LEU A 67 -26.14 5.99 -0.66
C LEU A 67 -26.26 4.54 -1.17
N ALA A 68 -25.77 4.26 -2.39
CA ALA A 68 -25.74 2.91 -2.93
C ALA A 68 -24.76 2.04 -2.13
N LEU A 69 -25.17 0.82 -1.75
CA LEU A 69 -24.32 -0.10 -0.98
C LEU A 69 -23.57 -1.01 -1.94
N HIS A 70 -22.25 -1.08 -1.81
CA HIS A 70 -21.40 -2.05 -2.51
C HIS A 70 -20.98 -3.19 -1.58
N ASP A 71 -20.89 -4.41 -2.09
CA ASP A 71 -20.48 -5.58 -1.29
C ASP A 71 -18.95 -5.83 -1.31
N TYR A 72 -18.16 -4.79 -1.60
CA TYR A 72 -16.71 -4.90 -1.69
C TYR A 72 -16.11 -5.31 -0.34
N THR A 73 -15.39 -6.43 -0.33
CA THR A 73 -14.95 -7.08 0.90
C THR A 73 -13.48 -7.44 0.84
N ILE A 74 -12.72 -7.01 1.86
CA ILE A 74 -11.30 -7.35 2.01
C ILE A 74 -11.17 -8.45 3.07
N LYS A 75 -10.84 -9.67 2.63
CA LYS A 75 -10.59 -10.81 3.53
C LYS A 75 -9.20 -10.72 4.13
N ASN A 76 -9.09 -10.79 5.46
CA ASN A 76 -7.78 -10.83 6.13
C ASN A 76 -7.02 -12.11 5.77
N LYS A 77 -5.72 -11.98 5.52
CA LYS A 77 -4.79 -13.09 5.33
C LYS A 77 -3.80 -13.13 6.50
N THR A 78 -3.34 -14.32 6.84
CA THR A 78 -2.33 -14.52 7.89
C THR A 78 -1.00 -14.79 7.20
N PHE A 79 0.06 -14.16 7.70
CA PHE A 79 1.41 -14.30 7.19
C PHE A 79 2.35 -14.58 8.36
N GLU A 80 3.42 -15.31 8.07
CA GLU A 80 4.48 -15.61 9.04
C GLU A 80 5.84 -15.64 8.34
N ASN A 81 6.88 -15.35 9.10
CA ASN A 81 8.27 -15.60 8.74
C ASN A 81 8.96 -16.20 9.97
N THR A 82 9.57 -17.37 9.82
CA THR A 82 10.12 -18.16 10.92
C THR A 82 11.52 -18.65 10.58
N VAL A 83 12.45 -18.48 11.54
CA VAL A 83 13.85 -18.90 11.44
C VAL A 83 14.20 -19.85 12.59
N GLY A 84 14.99 -20.87 12.28
CA GLY A 84 15.53 -21.81 13.25
C GLY A 84 17.03 -21.57 13.46
N VAL A 85 17.49 -21.69 14.71
CA VAL A 85 18.90 -21.63 15.08
C VAL A 85 19.29 -22.93 15.78
N PRO A 86 20.25 -23.69 15.26
CA PRO A 86 20.75 -24.89 15.91
C PRO A 86 21.20 -24.63 17.35
N ARG A 87 20.99 -25.61 18.22
CA ARG A 87 21.35 -25.52 19.65
C ARG A 87 22.82 -25.23 19.84
N GLU A 88 23.68 -25.92 19.10
CA GLU A 88 25.13 -25.74 19.16
C GLU A 88 25.52 -24.29 18.80
N ASN A 89 24.81 -23.67 17.86
CA ASN A 89 25.03 -22.27 17.50
C ASN A 89 24.59 -21.30 18.60
N ILE A 90 23.50 -21.60 19.33
CA ILE A 90 23.08 -20.83 20.51
C ILE A 90 24.06 -21.04 21.68
N GLU A 91 24.56 -22.26 21.84
CA GLU A 91 25.63 -22.59 22.79
C GLU A 91 26.90 -21.80 22.49
N ASP A 92 27.20 -21.53 21.23
CA ASP A 92 28.37 -20.74 20.81
C ASP A 92 28.08 -19.23 20.74
N ASP A 93 26.82 -18.80 20.79
CA ASP A 93 26.42 -17.39 20.70
C ASP A 93 26.77 -16.60 21.97
N SER A 94 28.01 -16.16 22.05
CA SER A 94 28.55 -15.44 23.21
C SER A 94 28.43 -13.92 23.09
N TYR A 95 28.05 -13.40 21.92
CA TYR A 95 28.04 -11.96 21.60
C TYR A 95 26.77 -11.48 20.87
N GLY A 96 25.72 -12.28 20.81
CA GLY A 96 24.49 -11.92 20.09
C GLY A 96 24.67 -11.95 18.57
N VAL A 97 25.44 -12.90 18.06
CA VAL A 97 25.79 -13.09 16.64
C VAL A 97 24.54 -13.22 15.76
N PHE A 98 23.43 -13.75 16.28
CA PHE A 98 22.17 -13.84 15.55
C PHE A 98 21.25 -12.61 15.71
N SER A 99 21.65 -11.58 16.44
CA SER A 99 20.88 -10.33 16.53
C SER A 99 20.62 -9.69 15.15
N PRO A 100 21.56 -9.66 14.19
CA PRO A 100 21.28 -9.21 12.82
C PRO A 100 20.21 -10.04 12.10
N LEU A 101 20.12 -11.35 12.36
CA LEU A 101 19.05 -12.19 11.79
C LEU A 101 17.67 -11.78 12.34
N MET A 102 17.60 -11.47 13.64
CA MET A 102 16.36 -11.01 14.28
C MET A 102 15.98 -9.59 13.86
N ALA A 103 16.99 -8.75 13.60
CA ALA A 103 16.80 -7.44 12.99
C ALA A 103 16.24 -7.57 11.56
N GLN A 104 16.79 -8.47 10.73
CA GLN A 104 16.28 -8.74 9.39
C GLN A 104 14.81 -9.19 9.42
N LEU A 105 14.46 -10.09 10.34
CA LEU A 105 13.06 -10.51 10.54
C LEU A 105 12.15 -9.31 10.89
N GLY A 106 12.64 -8.35 11.67
CA GLY A 106 11.95 -7.10 11.97
C GLY A 106 11.77 -6.21 10.76
N GLN A 107 12.80 -6.09 9.92
CA GLN A 107 12.74 -5.36 8.67
C GLN A 107 11.73 -6.00 7.70
N ASP A 108 11.82 -7.31 7.46
CA ASP A 108 10.92 -8.03 6.56
C ASP A 108 9.45 -7.87 6.98
N ALA A 109 9.18 -7.95 8.29
CA ALA A 109 7.86 -7.74 8.86
C ALA A 109 7.34 -6.31 8.63
N ALA A 110 8.20 -5.30 8.69
CA ALA A 110 7.83 -3.91 8.45
C ALA A 110 7.63 -3.59 6.96
N GLU A 111 8.38 -4.23 6.07
CA GLU A 111 8.30 -4.06 4.62
C GLU A 111 7.15 -4.84 3.98
N HIS A 112 6.75 -5.99 4.55
CA HIS A 112 5.72 -6.87 3.98
C HIS A 112 4.38 -6.19 3.62
N PRO A 113 3.80 -5.27 4.42
CA PRO A 113 2.57 -4.61 3.98
C PRO A 113 2.76 -3.80 2.69
N GLY A 114 3.98 -3.32 2.42
CA GLY A 114 4.33 -2.64 1.18
C GLY A 114 4.26 -3.56 -0.02
N SER A 115 4.75 -4.80 0.08
CA SER A 115 4.63 -5.76 -1.02
C SER A 115 3.17 -6.02 -1.38
N LEU A 116 2.28 -6.19 -0.40
CA LEU A 116 0.84 -6.32 -0.65
C LEU A 116 0.22 -5.11 -1.35
N VAL A 117 0.67 -3.90 -0.99
CA VAL A 117 0.17 -2.64 -1.57
C VAL A 117 0.66 -2.46 -3.00
N TYR A 118 1.94 -2.69 -3.26
CA TYR A 118 2.52 -2.55 -4.60
C TYR A 118 2.07 -3.66 -5.53
N ASP A 119 1.95 -4.90 -5.05
CA ASP A 119 1.34 -6.00 -5.81
C ASP A 119 -0.09 -5.65 -6.23
N LEU A 120 -0.87 -5.04 -5.34
CA LEU A 120 -2.23 -4.63 -5.64
C LEU A 120 -2.26 -3.50 -6.68
N LEU A 121 -1.36 -2.51 -6.58
CA LEU A 121 -1.25 -1.43 -7.55
C LEU A 121 -0.85 -1.98 -8.94
N SER A 122 0.17 -2.83 -9.01
CA SER A 122 0.62 -3.48 -10.26
C SER A 122 -0.47 -4.34 -10.90
N ASN A 123 -1.27 -5.04 -10.10
CA ASN A 123 -2.37 -5.86 -10.59
C ASN A 123 -3.70 -5.10 -10.75
N GLY A 124 -3.72 -3.78 -10.59
CA GLY A 124 -4.92 -2.95 -10.77
C GLY A 124 -5.52 -3.03 -12.17
N PHE A 125 -4.73 -3.39 -13.19
CA PHE A 125 -5.20 -3.59 -14.56
C PHE A 125 -6.02 -4.87 -14.76
N THR A 126 -6.03 -5.79 -13.79
CA THR A 126 -6.65 -7.13 -13.93
C THR A 126 -7.53 -7.52 -12.75
N LEU A 127 -7.40 -6.83 -11.61
CA LEU A 127 -8.17 -7.11 -10.40
C LEU A 127 -9.35 -6.15 -10.28
N PRO A 128 -10.56 -6.67 -10.02
CA PRO A 128 -11.74 -5.83 -9.90
C PRO A 128 -11.75 -5.01 -8.62
N CYS A 129 -12.30 -3.80 -8.71
CA CYS A 129 -12.57 -2.92 -7.58
C CYS A 129 -14.06 -2.98 -7.17
N TYR A 130 -14.52 -2.02 -6.37
CA TYR A 130 -15.85 -2.06 -5.73
C TYR A 130 -17.03 -1.94 -6.71
N ASP A 131 -16.79 -1.44 -7.93
CA ASP A 131 -17.78 -1.31 -8.99
C ASP A 131 -17.81 -2.50 -9.96
N GLY A 132 -16.93 -3.50 -9.75
CA GLY A 132 -16.85 -4.71 -10.58
C GLY A 132 -15.91 -4.60 -11.78
N GLN A 133 -15.46 -3.40 -12.15
CA GLN A 133 -14.44 -3.17 -13.17
C GLN A 133 -13.04 -3.34 -12.59
N ASN A 134 -12.02 -3.54 -13.45
CA ASN A 134 -10.64 -3.50 -13.00
C ASN A 134 -10.34 -2.15 -12.35
N PHE A 135 -9.40 -2.10 -11.40
CA PHE A 135 -9.10 -0.83 -10.72
C PHE A 135 -8.54 0.24 -11.66
N PHE A 136 -7.82 -0.17 -12.71
CA PHE A 136 -7.41 0.67 -13.82
C PHE A 136 -8.13 0.23 -15.09
N ASP A 137 -9.18 0.95 -15.45
CA ASP A 137 -10.09 0.58 -16.52
C ASP A 137 -10.56 1.82 -17.28
N THR A 138 -11.04 1.60 -18.50
CA THR A 138 -11.65 2.64 -19.33
C THR A 138 -13.14 2.81 -19.06
N ASP A 139 -13.75 1.86 -18.35
CA ASP A 139 -15.20 1.65 -18.34
C ASP A 139 -15.85 1.64 -16.95
N HIS A 140 -15.41 2.52 -16.05
CA HIS A 140 -16.06 2.67 -14.75
C HIS A 140 -17.45 3.31 -14.88
N PRO A 141 -18.52 2.65 -14.39
CA PRO A 141 -19.88 3.17 -14.49
C PRO A 141 -20.12 4.27 -13.44
N VAL A 142 -20.63 5.43 -13.89
CA VAL A 142 -21.14 6.51 -13.02
C VAL A 142 -22.49 7.00 -13.51
N THR A 143 -23.34 7.52 -12.62
CA THR A 143 -24.65 8.04 -13.02
C THR A 143 -24.55 9.54 -13.33
N ASN A 144 -24.94 10.00 -14.51
CA ASN A 144 -24.94 11.43 -14.86
C ASN A 144 -26.13 12.19 -14.23
N LYS A 145 -26.24 13.52 -14.45
CA LYS A 145 -27.36 14.33 -13.91
C LYS A 145 -28.74 13.90 -14.40
N ALA A 146 -28.83 13.31 -15.59
CA ALA A 146 -30.08 12.81 -16.16
C ALA A 146 -30.48 11.43 -15.59
N GLY A 147 -29.66 10.84 -14.72
CA GLY A 147 -29.89 9.52 -14.16
C GLY A 147 -29.46 8.37 -15.08
N ALA A 148 -28.77 8.66 -16.18
CA ALA A 148 -28.24 7.64 -17.08
C ALA A 148 -26.82 7.26 -16.70
N GLU A 149 -26.48 5.99 -16.84
CA GLU A 149 -25.12 5.50 -16.66
C GLU A 149 -24.21 6.00 -17.79
N VAL A 150 -23.02 6.46 -17.43
CA VAL A 150 -21.96 6.87 -18.34
C VAL A 150 -20.63 6.27 -17.88
N SER A 151 -19.78 5.92 -18.83
CA SER A 151 -18.45 5.39 -18.57
C SER A 151 -17.44 6.51 -18.25
N LYS A 152 -16.51 6.23 -17.34
CA LYS A 152 -15.35 7.05 -16.99
C LYS A 152 -14.09 6.19 -16.99
N SER A 153 -12.97 6.79 -17.40
CA SER A 153 -11.68 6.13 -17.44
C SER A 153 -10.75 6.66 -16.36
N ASN A 154 -9.95 5.78 -15.78
CA ASN A 154 -8.73 6.12 -15.05
C ASN A 154 -7.47 5.42 -15.61
N PHE A 155 -7.54 5.02 -16.88
CA PHE A 155 -6.44 4.35 -17.58
C PHE A 155 -6.20 5.01 -18.95
N GLN A 156 -4.96 5.45 -19.20
CA GLN A 156 -4.60 6.14 -20.45
C GLN A 156 -4.46 5.16 -21.62
N GLY A 157 -4.25 3.87 -21.34
CA GLY A 157 -3.89 2.87 -22.34
C GLY A 157 -2.39 2.57 -22.35
N GLY A 158 -1.93 2.08 -23.50
CA GLY A 158 -0.54 1.66 -23.73
C GLY A 158 -0.24 0.24 -23.28
N SER A 159 0.97 -0.22 -23.61
CA SER A 159 1.46 -1.58 -23.30
C SER A 159 2.85 -1.61 -22.68
N GLY A 160 3.45 -0.44 -22.44
CA GLY A 160 4.77 -0.29 -21.84
C GLY A 160 4.79 -0.53 -20.33
N THR A 161 5.90 -0.08 -19.73
CA THR A 161 6.10 -0.08 -18.28
C THR A 161 5.10 0.86 -17.61
N PRO A 162 4.32 0.39 -16.63
CA PRO A 162 3.29 1.20 -16.00
C PRO A 162 3.87 2.32 -15.15
N TRP A 163 3.15 3.43 -15.10
CA TRP A 163 3.35 4.53 -14.16
C TRP A 163 1.99 5.06 -13.68
N PHE A 164 1.97 5.63 -12.49
CA PHE A 164 0.73 5.96 -11.79
C PHE A 164 0.75 7.38 -11.25
N ILE A 165 -0.35 8.10 -11.37
CA ILE A 165 -0.55 9.39 -10.70
C ILE A 165 -1.68 9.24 -9.68
N LEU A 166 -1.39 9.61 -8.43
CA LEU A 166 -2.29 9.42 -7.28
C LEU A 166 -2.67 10.77 -6.65
N ASP A 167 -3.94 10.92 -6.24
CA ASP A 167 -4.39 11.96 -5.32
C ASP A 167 -4.21 11.50 -3.88
N THR A 168 -3.18 12.04 -3.25
CA THR A 168 -2.84 11.80 -1.84
C THR A 168 -3.22 12.98 -0.92
N SER A 169 -4.19 13.80 -1.32
CA SER A 169 -4.65 14.94 -0.50
C SER A 169 -5.86 14.62 0.39
N ARG A 170 -6.48 13.45 0.22
CA ARG A 170 -7.77 13.09 0.83
C ARG A 170 -7.64 12.15 2.02
N VAL A 171 -8.71 12.07 2.81
CA VAL A 171 -8.85 11.07 3.88
C VAL A 171 -8.97 9.68 3.29
N ILE A 172 -9.88 9.48 2.33
CA ILE A 172 -9.96 8.24 1.56
C ILE A 172 -8.79 8.21 0.58
N ARG A 173 -8.16 7.04 0.46
CA ARG A 173 -6.99 6.82 -0.38
C ARG A 173 -7.30 5.82 -1.51
N PRO A 174 -6.46 5.77 -2.56
CA PRO A 174 -6.64 4.79 -3.63
C PRO A 174 -6.48 3.34 -3.17
N ILE A 175 -5.72 3.10 -2.11
CA ILE A 175 -5.49 1.76 -1.54
C ILE A 175 -5.90 1.77 -0.07
N ILE A 176 -6.52 0.69 0.38
CA ILE A 176 -6.87 0.41 1.76
C ILE A 176 -5.92 -0.67 2.28
N LEU A 177 -5.30 -0.43 3.43
CA LEU A 177 -4.55 -1.44 4.15
C LEU A 177 -5.27 -1.77 5.44
N GLN A 178 -5.81 -2.98 5.48
CA GLN A 178 -6.58 -3.47 6.61
C GLN A 178 -5.66 -4.25 7.56
N ARG A 179 -5.50 -3.77 8.80
CA ARG A 179 -4.69 -4.43 9.82
C ARG A 179 -5.55 -5.00 10.93
N ARG A 180 -5.56 -6.33 11.05
CA ARG A 180 -6.22 -7.04 12.15
C ARG A 180 -5.27 -7.32 13.32
N ARG A 181 -4.07 -7.80 13.00
CA ARG A 181 -3.00 -8.05 13.97
C ARG A 181 -1.70 -7.56 13.36
N ASN A 182 -1.03 -6.66 14.07
CA ASN A 182 0.30 -6.23 13.68
C ASN A 182 1.32 -7.35 13.91
N TYR A 183 2.50 -7.25 13.29
CA TYR A 183 3.55 -8.25 13.45
C TYR A 183 4.02 -8.36 14.89
N GLN A 184 4.15 -9.59 15.37
CA GLN A 184 4.62 -9.88 16.71
C GLN A 184 5.77 -10.88 16.67
N PHE A 185 6.88 -10.56 17.33
CA PHE A 185 7.97 -11.51 17.56
C PHE A 185 7.54 -12.59 18.55
N VAL A 186 7.73 -13.84 18.16
CA VAL A 186 7.40 -15.07 18.91
C VAL A 186 8.60 -16.01 18.92
N SER A 187 8.68 -16.89 19.91
CA SER A 187 9.76 -17.87 20.01
C SER A 187 9.30 -19.21 20.60
N MET A 188 10.02 -20.26 20.20
CA MET A 188 10.11 -21.54 20.90
C MET A 188 11.58 -21.73 21.27
N ASP A 189 11.98 -21.11 22.37
CA ASP A 189 13.36 -21.01 22.82
C ASP A 189 13.63 -21.67 24.18
N GLN A 190 12.72 -22.51 24.68
CA GLN A 190 12.90 -23.25 25.92
C GLN A 190 13.50 -24.63 25.65
N GLU A 191 14.37 -25.12 26.55
CA GLU A 191 14.99 -26.45 26.40
C GLU A 191 13.98 -27.61 26.29
N ARG A 192 12.76 -27.40 26.78
CA ARG A 192 11.66 -28.37 26.78
C ARG A 192 10.71 -28.22 25.59
N ASP A 193 10.96 -27.27 24.70
CA ASP A 193 10.14 -27.09 23.50
C ASP A 193 10.37 -28.28 22.55
N GLU A 194 9.31 -28.65 21.83
CA GLU A 194 9.32 -29.82 20.94
C GLU A 194 10.45 -29.73 19.91
N ASN A 195 10.69 -28.55 19.32
CA ASN A 195 11.74 -28.36 18.33
C ASN A 195 13.15 -28.55 18.91
N VAL A 196 13.38 -28.11 20.15
CA VAL A 196 14.67 -28.33 20.82
C VAL A 196 14.86 -29.81 21.11
N PHE A 197 13.82 -30.51 21.57
CA PHE A 197 13.88 -31.95 21.85
C PHE A 197 14.06 -32.80 20.58
N MET A 198 13.26 -32.52 19.54
CA MET A 198 13.20 -33.34 18.32
C MET A 198 14.31 -33.01 17.33
N ARG A 199 14.73 -31.74 17.25
CA ARG A 199 15.59 -31.23 16.17
C ARG A 199 16.82 -30.48 16.66
N LYS A 200 16.98 -30.29 17.98
CA LYS A 200 18.03 -29.46 18.58
C LYS A 200 18.03 -28.04 18.00
N GLU A 201 16.86 -27.43 17.87
CA GLU A 201 16.70 -26.12 17.23
C GLU A 201 15.84 -25.18 18.07
N TYR A 202 16.33 -23.96 18.28
CA TYR A 202 15.60 -22.84 18.87
C TYR A 202 14.93 -22.06 17.73
N VAL A 203 13.64 -21.76 17.86
CA VAL A 203 12.87 -21.14 16.78
C VAL A 203 12.42 -19.75 17.16
N TYR A 204 12.54 -18.82 16.21
CA TYR A 204 12.11 -17.44 16.34
C TYR A 204 11.28 -17.08 15.11
N GLY A 205 10.20 -16.35 15.29
CA GLY A 205 9.32 -16.00 14.19
C GLY A 205 8.61 -14.68 14.40
N ALA A 206 7.96 -14.22 13.34
CA ALA A 206 7.06 -13.10 13.37
C ALA A 206 5.81 -13.43 12.56
N ASP A 207 4.64 -13.18 13.13
CA ASP A 207 3.37 -13.41 12.44
C ASP A 207 2.47 -12.18 12.48
N GLY A 208 1.69 -11.99 11.41
CA GLY A 208 0.79 -10.86 11.23
C GLY A 208 -0.51 -11.27 10.55
N ARG A 209 -1.55 -10.45 10.71
CA ARG A 209 -2.83 -10.66 10.03
C ARG A 209 -3.38 -9.36 9.47
N LEU A 210 -3.38 -9.27 8.16
CA LEU A 210 -3.68 -8.05 7.39
C LEU A 210 -4.04 -8.42 5.95
N ASN A 211 -4.54 -7.45 5.19
CA ASN A 211 -4.61 -7.54 3.73
C ASN A 211 -4.75 -6.14 3.13
N ALA A 212 -4.40 -5.98 1.86
CA ALA A 212 -4.66 -4.76 1.09
C ALA A 212 -5.88 -4.95 0.17
N GLY A 213 -6.54 -3.85 -0.18
CA GLY A 213 -7.61 -3.80 -1.17
C GLY A 213 -7.77 -2.41 -1.77
N PHE A 214 -8.56 -2.30 -2.83
CA PHE A 214 -8.75 -1.04 -3.53
C PHE A 214 -9.67 -0.10 -2.76
N GLY A 215 -9.31 1.19 -2.77
CA GLY A 215 -10.16 2.29 -2.36
C GLY A 215 -10.91 2.87 -3.55
N LEU A 216 -10.93 4.20 -3.65
CA LEU A 216 -11.60 4.90 -4.76
C LEU A 216 -10.70 4.97 -5.99
N TRP A 217 -11.13 4.32 -7.08
CA TRP A 217 -10.43 4.31 -8.37
C TRP A 217 -10.25 5.73 -8.94
N GLN A 218 -11.16 6.66 -8.65
CA GLN A 218 -11.04 8.05 -9.09
C GLN A 218 -9.75 8.72 -8.59
N LEU A 219 -9.19 8.26 -7.47
CA LEU A 219 -8.00 8.84 -6.85
C LEU A 219 -6.68 8.31 -7.42
N ALA A 220 -6.72 7.36 -8.35
CA ALA A 220 -5.53 6.82 -9.00
C ALA A 220 -5.76 6.75 -10.51
N TYR A 221 -4.78 7.19 -11.28
CA TYR A 221 -4.80 7.09 -12.73
C TYR A 221 -3.53 6.39 -13.19
N ALA A 222 -3.68 5.39 -14.06
CA ALA A 222 -2.55 4.63 -14.59
C ALA A 222 -2.32 4.94 -16.07
N SER A 223 -1.08 4.77 -16.49
CA SER A 223 -0.70 4.77 -17.89
C SER A 223 0.39 3.75 -18.15
N ARG A 224 0.33 3.13 -19.32
CA ARG A 224 1.37 2.28 -19.90
C ARG A 224 1.87 2.86 -21.22
N GLU A 225 1.56 4.12 -21.49
CA GLU A 225 2.20 4.90 -22.54
C GLU A 225 3.62 5.29 -22.11
N THR A 226 4.43 5.74 -23.07
CA THR A 226 5.75 6.31 -22.76
C THR A 226 5.60 7.48 -21.77
N LEU A 227 6.36 7.44 -20.67
CA LEU A 227 6.39 8.55 -19.71
C LEU A 227 7.12 9.75 -20.30
N ASP A 228 6.37 10.66 -20.89
CA ASP A 228 6.82 11.97 -21.38
C ASP A 228 5.92 13.09 -20.86
N ALA A 229 6.30 14.35 -21.14
CA ALA A 229 5.56 15.51 -20.67
C ALA A 229 4.12 15.58 -21.23
N THR A 230 3.88 15.08 -22.44
CA THR A 230 2.56 15.08 -23.08
C THR A 230 1.65 14.09 -22.37
N ALA A 231 2.09 12.82 -22.26
CA ALA A 231 1.33 11.77 -21.61
C ALA A 231 1.05 12.11 -20.13
N PHE A 232 2.04 12.65 -19.42
CA PHE A 232 1.87 13.15 -18.04
C PHE A 232 0.79 14.23 -17.94
N ASN A 233 0.83 15.24 -18.82
CA ASN A 233 -0.13 16.35 -18.78
C ASN A 233 -1.56 15.89 -19.10
N ASP A 234 -1.71 14.94 -20.03
CA ASP A 234 -3.01 14.36 -20.38
C ASP A 234 -3.62 13.61 -19.19
N VAL A 235 -2.83 12.79 -18.48
CA VAL A 235 -3.28 12.10 -17.26
C VAL A 235 -3.61 13.11 -16.16
N PHE A 236 -2.74 14.09 -15.94
CA PHE A 236 -2.94 15.11 -14.91
C PHE A 236 -4.23 15.90 -15.14
N ALA A 237 -4.51 16.32 -16.38
CA ALA A 237 -5.74 17.02 -16.74
C ALA A 237 -6.98 16.10 -16.62
N SER A 238 -6.87 14.84 -17.02
CA SER A 238 -7.96 13.85 -16.91
C SER A 238 -8.37 13.65 -15.45
N MET A 239 -7.41 13.53 -14.53
CA MET A 239 -7.70 13.44 -13.09
C MET A 239 -8.39 14.70 -12.55
N GLN A 240 -7.92 15.90 -12.91
CA GLN A 240 -8.50 17.15 -12.39
C GLN A 240 -9.91 17.44 -12.91
N THR A 241 -10.24 16.95 -14.09
CA THR A 241 -11.55 17.15 -14.74
C THR A 241 -12.55 16.02 -14.44
N MET A 242 -12.10 14.97 -13.74
CA MET A 242 -12.93 13.82 -13.42
C MET A 242 -14.15 14.20 -12.56
N THR A 243 -15.28 13.64 -12.96
CA THR A 243 -16.59 13.83 -12.34
C THR A 243 -17.11 12.49 -11.86
N GLY A 244 -17.70 12.48 -10.68
CA GLY A 244 -18.45 11.32 -10.17
C GLY A 244 -19.92 11.48 -10.50
N ASP A 245 -20.75 10.80 -9.70
CA ASP A 245 -22.19 10.81 -9.88
C ASP A 245 -22.78 12.22 -9.93
N ARG A 246 -23.83 12.35 -10.75
CA ARG A 246 -24.57 13.58 -11.05
C ARG A 246 -23.66 14.69 -11.56
N ASP A 247 -22.66 14.31 -12.36
CA ASP A 247 -21.62 15.18 -12.93
C ASP A 247 -20.93 16.05 -11.88
N ARG A 248 -20.83 15.52 -10.66
CA ARG A 248 -20.25 16.25 -9.54
C ARG A 248 -18.74 16.32 -9.72
N LYS A 249 -18.20 17.54 -9.74
CA LYS A 249 -16.75 17.75 -9.68
C LYS A 249 -16.22 17.15 -8.38
N LEU A 250 -15.29 16.23 -8.51
CA LEU A 250 -14.71 15.55 -7.36
C LEU A 250 -13.66 16.42 -6.67
N GLY A 251 -13.03 17.34 -7.38
CA GLY A 251 -11.98 18.22 -6.85
C GLY A 251 -10.66 17.48 -6.62
N ILE A 252 -10.35 16.53 -7.51
CA ILE A 252 -9.20 15.64 -7.40
C ILE A 252 -7.94 16.45 -7.63
N ARG A 253 -6.94 16.23 -6.78
CA ARG A 253 -5.67 16.94 -6.80
C ARG A 253 -4.57 15.89 -6.89
N PRO A 254 -4.05 15.59 -8.09
CA PRO A 254 -2.86 14.77 -8.22
C PRO A 254 -1.72 15.30 -7.35
N ARG A 255 -1.03 14.41 -6.64
CA ARG A 255 0.06 14.78 -5.72
C ARG A 255 1.27 13.87 -5.79
N LEU A 256 1.14 12.65 -6.29
CA LEU A 256 2.23 11.69 -6.31
C LEU A 256 2.30 10.97 -7.65
N LEU A 257 3.45 11.03 -8.31
CA LEU A 257 3.82 10.19 -9.44
C LEU A 257 4.60 8.99 -8.90
N VAL A 258 4.07 7.78 -9.09
CA VAL A 258 4.70 6.53 -8.67
C VAL A 258 5.24 5.80 -9.90
N VAL A 259 6.52 5.45 -9.87
CA VAL A 259 7.23 4.84 -10.99
C VAL A 259 8.21 3.74 -10.54
N PRO A 260 8.48 2.73 -11.40
CA PRO A 260 9.57 1.80 -11.19
C PRO A 260 10.94 2.47 -11.44
N PRO A 261 12.06 1.84 -11.02
CA PRO A 261 13.39 2.44 -11.15
C PRO A 261 13.79 2.71 -12.61
N THR A 262 13.24 1.94 -13.56
CA THR A 262 13.49 2.09 -15.01
C THR A 262 12.91 3.37 -15.60
N LEU A 263 11.93 3.99 -14.94
CA LEU A 263 11.30 5.25 -15.36
C LEU A 263 11.73 6.45 -14.48
N ARG A 264 12.70 6.25 -13.58
CA ARG A 264 13.15 7.28 -12.63
C ARG A 264 13.64 8.53 -13.35
N GLU A 265 14.47 8.38 -14.38
CA GLU A 265 15.07 9.51 -15.09
C GLU A 265 13.99 10.38 -15.74
N GLN A 266 13.05 9.76 -16.45
CA GLN A 266 11.94 10.43 -17.10
C GLN A 266 11.04 11.15 -16.09
N ALA A 267 10.74 10.50 -14.95
CA ALA A 267 9.95 11.12 -13.89
C ALA A 267 10.62 12.38 -13.30
N LEU A 268 11.93 12.32 -13.06
CA LEU A 268 12.70 13.46 -12.53
C LEU A 268 12.83 14.58 -13.57
N GLU A 269 13.00 14.24 -14.85
CA GLU A 269 13.05 15.23 -15.93
C GLU A 269 11.72 16.00 -16.03
N ILE A 270 10.60 15.28 -15.99
CA ILE A 270 9.26 15.90 -16.08
C ILE A 270 8.97 16.76 -14.86
N VAL A 271 9.22 16.26 -13.65
CA VAL A 271 8.66 16.85 -12.42
C VAL A 271 9.67 17.67 -11.62
N GLN A 272 10.98 17.48 -11.80
CA GLN A 272 11.99 18.14 -10.96
C GLN A 272 13.01 18.99 -11.75
N ALA A 273 13.28 18.67 -13.01
CA ALA A 273 14.24 19.42 -13.80
C ALA A 273 13.85 20.91 -13.95
N GLU A 274 14.84 21.79 -13.96
CA GLU A 274 14.61 23.23 -14.08
C GLU A 274 14.18 23.65 -15.50
N ARG A 275 14.62 22.89 -16.50
CA ARG A 275 14.33 23.10 -17.92
C ARG A 275 13.80 21.81 -18.51
N GLY A 276 12.82 21.93 -19.40
CA GLY A 276 12.37 20.83 -20.23
C GLY A 276 13.30 20.61 -21.44
N ALA A 277 12.87 19.73 -22.33
CA ALA A 277 13.59 19.47 -23.58
C ALA A 277 13.92 20.77 -24.32
N ASN A 278 15.12 20.81 -24.91
CA ASN A 278 15.65 21.95 -25.67
C ASN A 278 15.77 23.27 -24.89
N GLY A 279 15.84 23.23 -23.55
CA GLY A 279 16.05 24.42 -22.72
C GLY A 279 14.79 25.24 -22.42
N SER A 280 13.60 24.70 -22.74
CA SER A 280 12.31 25.31 -22.41
C SER A 280 12.09 25.41 -20.89
N THR A 281 11.24 26.31 -20.42
CA THR A 281 10.87 26.38 -19.01
C THR A 281 10.03 25.14 -18.65
N ASN A 282 10.43 24.40 -17.62
CA ASN A 282 9.64 23.26 -17.16
C ASN A 282 8.39 23.76 -16.40
N ILE A 283 7.23 23.62 -17.01
CA ILE A 283 5.94 23.99 -16.42
C ILE A 283 5.43 23.00 -15.37
N ASN A 284 5.96 21.77 -15.38
CA ASN A 284 5.56 20.67 -14.49
C ASN A 284 6.45 20.56 -13.26
N ARG A 285 7.42 21.47 -13.10
CA ARG A 285 8.33 21.47 -11.96
C ARG A 285 7.54 21.57 -10.66
N ASN A 286 7.72 20.58 -9.78
CA ASN A 286 7.04 20.43 -8.49
C ASN A 286 5.51 20.30 -8.60
N ALA A 287 4.98 19.87 -9.75
CA ALA A 287 3.54 19.64 -9.91
C ALA A 287 3.03 18.50 -9.01
N VAL A 288 3.86 17.48 -8.79
CA VAL A 288 3.64 16.32 -7.92
C VAL A 288 4.96 15.92 -7.25
N ASP A 289 4.90 15.13 -6.19
CA ASP A 289 6.06 14.42 -5.67
C ASP A 289 6.37 13.18 -6.54
N VAL A 290 7.62 12.73 -6.58
CA VAL A 290 8.03 11.53 -7.31
C VAL A 290 8.40 10.44 -6.31
N LEU A 291 7.70 9.30 -6.37
CA LEU A 291 8.02 8.08 -5.64
C LEU A 291 8.58 7.05 -6.62
N VAL A 292 9.87 6.75 -6.49
CA VAL A 292 10.53 5.67 -7.23
C VAL A 292 10.61 4.46 -6.30
N THR A 293 10.09 3.32 -6.73
CA THR A 293 10.03 2.13 -5.88
C THR A 293 10.42 0.86 -6.66
N PRO A 294 11.25 -0.05 -6.09
CA PRO A 294 11.66 -1.29 -6.77
C PRO A 294 10.58 -2.38 -6.78
N TRP A 295 9.43 -2.11 -6.15
CA TRP A 295 8.31 -3.04 -6.05
C TRP A 295 7.34 -2.98 -7.24
N LEU A 296 7.64 -2.13 -8.24
CA LEU A 296 6.87 -1.95 -9.48
C LEU A 296 7.68 -2.39 -10.71
#